data_AF-A0A850M1U6-F1
#
_entry.id   AF-A0A850M1U6-F1
#
_cell.length_a   1.000
_cell.length_b   1.000
_cell.length_c   1.000
_cell.angle_alpha   90.00
_cell.angle_beta   90.00
_cell.angle_gamma   90.00
#
_symmetry.space_group_name_H-M   'P 1'
#
loop_
_entity.id
_entity.type
_entity.pdbx_description
1 polymer ?
#
loop_
_entity_poly.entity_id
_entity_poly.type
_entity_poly.pdbx_seq_one_letter_code
_entity_poly.pdbx_strand_id
1 'polypeptide(L)'
;MSENCKDLENKAKKITDNPVVAKETYLQVARCWEKKYQKKKAAKAYEKVAQIVCNTADQFEDPEEAQKFYEEAIEYYKKIDRQKEVSKCTVIMAESYITAAKKLHNTRQRIIYAIKYLQTANKIYEQLQNKDKINQNLQLIELIQKEIGLPKEEITSILEEFPELPLIRKPEILETREFEELKKQREEKGKLDDKEREKAKKLEEKEKVKEDMLKKKEYLEKKQEYEKAVVQKLVKEGKSAEEIKQFKKELAELEEEEKSQMAALDQLMKKKEE
;
A
#
# COMPACT_ATOMS: atom_id res chain seq x y z
N MET A 1 -16.64 -3.72 -40.56
CA MET A 1 -17.71 -2.71 -40.42
C MET A 1 -17.31 -1.75 -39.32
N SER A 2 -17.24 -0.44 -39.55
CA SER A 2 -16.94 0.50 -38.46
C SER A 2 -18.12 0.53 -37.50
N GLU A 3 -17.97 0.01 -36.29
CA GLU A 3 -19.00 0.15 -35.25
C GLU A 3 -19.37 1.63 -35.09
N ASN A 4 -20.66 1.91 -34.99
CA ASN A 4 -21.14 3.26 -34.80
C ASN A 4 -20.74 3.75 -33.39
N CYS A 5 -20.17 4.95 -33.27
CA CYS A 5 -19.72 5.50 -31.99
C CYS A 5 -20.81 5.47 -30.89
N LYS A 6 -22.09 5.57 -31.28
CA LYS A 6 -23.23 5.49 -30.35
C LYS A 6 -23.44 4.07 -29.80
N ASP A 7 -23.19 3.04 -30.61
CA ASP A 7 -23.30 1.65 -30.18
C ASP A 7 -22.17 1.29 -29.22
N LEU A 8 -20.96 1.77 -29.51
CA LEU A 8 -19.81 1.70 -28.59
C LEU A 8 -20.10 2.40 -27.25
N GLU A 9 -20.71 3.58 -27.28
CA GLU A 9 -21.08 4.31 -26.06
C GLU A 9 -22.13 3.55 -25.23
N ASN A 10 -23.13 2.95 -25.89
CA ASN A 10 -24.13 2.12 -25.24
C ASN A 10 -23.50 0.84 -24.66
N LYS A 11 -22.53 0.24 -25.35
CA LYS A 11 -21.76 -0.90 -24.86
C LYS A 11 -20.96 -0.52 -23.60
N ALA A 12 -20.24 0.61 -23.64
CA ALA A 12 -19.46 1.11 -22.51
C ALA A 12 -20.32 1.32 -21.25
N LYS A 13 -21.53 1.87 -21.40
CA LYS A 13 -22.47 2.09 -20.29
C LYS A 13 -22.97 0.81 -19.63
N LYS A 14 -22.97 -0.32 -20.35
CA LYS A 14 -23.39 -1.62 -19.81
C LYS A 14 -22.29 -2.35 -19.05
N ILE A 15 -21.05 -1.88 -19.11
CA ILE A 15 -19.93 -2.47 -18.38
C ILE A 15 -19.84 -1.78 -17.02
N THR A 16 -20.45 -2.39 -16.01
CA THR A 16 -20.45 -1.87 -14.63
C THR A 16 -19.40 -2.55 -13.76
N ASP A 17 -19.08 -3.81 -14.04
CA ASP A 17 -18.38 -4.68 -13.08
C ASP A 17 -16.89 -4.82 -13.39
N ASN A 18 -16.42 -4.26 -14.50
CA ASN A 18 -15.01 -4.33 -14.90
C ASN A 18 -14.49 -2.93 -15.29
N PRO A 19 -13.81 -2.22 -14.37
CA PRO A 19 -13.33 -0.86 -14.62
C PRO A 19 -12.29 -0.80 -15.73
N VAL A 20 -11.46 -1.84 -15.90
CA VAL A 20 -10.44 -1.90 -16.96
C VAL A 20 -11.09 -1.96 -18.34
N VAL A 21 -12.05 -2.86 -18.53
CA VAL A 21 -12.77 -3.00 -19.80
C VAL A 21 -13.65 -1.77 -20.06
N ALA A 22 -14.28 -1.21 -19.02
CA ALA A 22 -15.06 0.02 -19.14
C ALA A 22 -14.18 1.20 -19.59
N LYS A 23 -13.03 1.41 -18.95
CA LYS A 23 -12.01 2.42 -19.33
C LYS A 23 -11.64 2.29 -20.79
N GLU A 24 -11.21 1.10 -21.24
CA GLU A 24 -10.76 0.89 -22.62
C GLU A 24 -11.89 1.10 -23.63
N THR A 25 -13.10 0.67 -23.31
CA THR A 25 -14.27 0.88 -24.18
C THR A 25 -14.60 2.38 -24.30
N TYR A 26 -14.55 3.15 -23.20
CA TYR A 26 -14.74 4.60 -23.26
C TYR A 26 -13.60 5.33 -24.01
N LEU A 27 -12.36 4.83 -23.95
CA LEU A 27 -11.27 5.35 -24.78
C LEU A 27 -11.54 5.12 -26.27
N GLN A 28 -12.06 3.95 -26.66
CA GLN A 28 -12.49 3.69 -28.03
C GLN A 28 -13.63 4.62 -28.47
N VAL A 29 -14.60 4.88 -27.58
CA VAL A 29 -15.69 5.84 -27.81
C VAL A 29 -15.13 7.25 -28.03
N ALA A 30 -14.18 7.69 -27.20
CA ALA A 30 -13.55 9.01 -27.30
C ALA A 30 -12.84 9.17 -28.66
N ARG A 31 -11.98 8.21 -29.03
CA ARG A 31 -11.28 8.18 -30.32
C ARG A 31 -12.25 8.12 -31.51
N CYS A 32 -13.37 7.40 -31.38
CA CYS A 32 -14.40 7.34 -32.43
C CYS A 32 -15.05 8.73 -32.65
N TRP A 33 -15.40 9.44 -31.58
CA TRP A 33 -15.97 10.78 -31.66
C TRP A 33 -14.97 11.84 -32.15
N GLU A 34 -13.68 11.72 -31.81
CA GLU A 34 -12.61 12.56 -32.36
C GLU A 34 -12.52 12.42 -33.88
N LYS A 35 -12.51 11.19 -34.41
CA LYS A 35 -12.49 10.93 -35.86
C LYS A 35 -13.70 11.52 -36.60
N LYS A 36 -14.83 11.67 -35.90
CA LYS A 36 -16.04 12.32 -36.43
C LYS A 36 -16.09 13.84 -36.16
N TYR A 37 -15.00 14.44 -35.68
CA TYR A 37 -14.89 15.85 -35.31
C TYR A 37 -15.92 16.33 -34.27
N GLN A 38 -16.44 15.41 -33.44
CA GLN A 38 -17.44 15.69 -32.40
C GLN A 38 -16.76 15.96 -31.05
N LYS A 39 -16.00 17.06 -30.95
CA LYS A 39 -15.17 17.40 -29.78
C LYS A 39 -15.90 17.30 -28.44
N LYS A 40 -17.13 17.81 -28.35
CA LYS A 40 -17.95 17.76 -27.11
C LYS A 40 -18.27 16.33 -26.66
N LYS A 41 -18.48 15.40 -27.60
CA LYS A 41 -18.79 14.00 -27.28
C LYS A 41 -17.53 13.22 -26.91
N ALA A 42 -16.43 13.47 -27.61
CA ALA A 42 -15.12 12.94 -27.23
C ALA A 42 -14.73 13.40 -25.82
N ALA A 43 -14.91 14.69 -25.51
CA ALA A 43 -14.63 15.24 -24.17
C ALA A 43 -15.43 14.54 -23.07
N LYS A 44 -16.74 14.30 -23.28
CA LYS A 44 -17.58 13.53 -22.34
C LYS A 44 -17.10 12.09 -22.15
N ALA A 45 -16.59 11.45 -23.20
CA ALA A 45 -16.05 10.10 -23.11
C ALA A 45 -14.73 10.08 -22.32
N TYR A 46 -13.80 11.00 -22.57
CA TYR A 46 -12.60 11.15 -21.74
C TYR A 46 -12.91 11.50 -20.29
N GLU A 47 -13.94 12.33 -20.04
CA GLU A 47 -14.41 12.63 -18.69
C GLU A 47 -14.85 11.34 -17.96
N LYS A 48 -15.48 10.41 -18.68
CA LYS A 48 -15.83 9.08 -18.14
C LYS A 48 -14.62 8.19 -17.90
N VAL A 49 -13.64 8.20 -18.79
CA VAL A 49 -12.35 7.50 -18.57
C VAL A 49 -11.69 8.01 -17.29
N ALA A 50 -11.56 9.32 -17.14
CA ALA A 50 -10.95 9.95 -15.96
C ALA A 50 -11.69 9.59 -14.67
N GLN A 51 -13.03 9.58 -14.68
CA GLN A 51 -13.84 9.15 -13.53
C GLN A 51 -13.59 7.68 -13.16
N ILE A 52 -13.55 6.78 -14.14
CA ILE A 52 -13.32 5.34 -13.90
C ILE A 52 -11.93 5.13 -13.30
N VAL A 53 -10.90 5.76 -13.87
CA VAL A 53 -9.52 5.65 -13.38
C VAL A 53 -9.40 6.22 -11.96
N CYS A 54 -9.99 7.38 -11.69
CA CYS A 54 -10.01 7.98 -10.35
C CYS A 54 -10.68 7.06 -9.33
N ASN A 55 -11.85 6.48 -9.65
CA ASN A 55 -12.55 5.55 -8.76
C ASN A 55 -11.80 4.22 -8.58
N THR A 56 -10.97 3.83 -9.55
CA THR A 56 -10.12 2.64 -9.47
C THR A 56 -8.96 2.87 -8.51
N ALA A 57 -8.42 4.10 -8.45
CA ALA A 57 -7.39 4.49 -7.49
C ALA A 57 -7.85 4.32 -6.02
N ASP A 58 -9.12 4.57 -5.72
CA ASP A 58 -9.71 4.40 -4.39
C ASP A 58 -9.71 2.93 -3.89
N GLN A 59 -9.50 1.96 -4.78
CA GLN A 59 -9.45 0.53 -4.43
C GLN A 59 -8.07 0.09 -3.93
N PHE A 60 -7.04 0.91 -4.09
CA PHE A 60 -5.67 0.59 -3.69
C PHE A 60 -5.42 1.05 -2.25
N GLU A 61 -4.96 0.14 -1.39
CA GLU A 61 -4.54 0.49 -0.03
C GLU A 61 -3.18 1.21 -0.02
N ASP A 62 -2.30 0.88 -0.95
CA ASP A 62 -1.00 1.54 -1.13
C ASP A 62 -1.17 2.87 -1.90
N PRO A 63 -0.90 4.03 -1.27
CA PRO A 63 -1.06 5.32 -1.92
C PRO A 63 -0.08 5.51 -3.10
N GLU A 64 1.07 4.82 -3.13
CA GLU A 64 2.02 4.90 -4.25
C GLU A 64 1.49 4.16 -5.50
N GLU A 65 0.74 3.08 -5.32
CA GLU A 65 0.03 2.42 -6.43
C GLU A 65 -1.17 3.26 -6.89
N ALA A 66 -1.94 3.79 -5.94
CA ALA A 66 -3.06 4.68 -6.23
C ALA A 66 -2.63 5.94 -7.00
N GLN A 67 -1.45 6.49 -6.69
CA GLN A 67 -0.88 7.68 -7.35
C GLN A 67 -0.85 7.51 -8.88
N LYS A 68 -0.41 6.35 -9.39
CA LYS A 68 -0.31 6.09 -10.83
C LYS A 68 -1.66 6.25 -11.54
N PHE A 69 -2.74 5.80 -10.90
CA PHE A 69 -4.10 5.97 -11.43
C PHE A 69 -4.56 7.42 -11.33
N TYR A 70 -4.30 8.11 -10.21
CA TYR A 70 -4.65 9.53 -10.09
C TYR A 70 -3.95 10.41 -11.14
N GLU A 71 -2.66 10.17 -11.39
CA GLU A 71 -1.89 10.86 -12.43
C GLU A 71 -2.50 10.62 -13.82
N GLU A 72 -2.83 9.37 -14.15
CA GLU A 72 -3.50 9.05 -15.42
C GLU A 72 -4.87 9.75 -15.55
N ALA A 73 -5.68 9.76 -14.48
CA ALA A 73 -6.96 10.48 -14.48
C ALA A 73 -6.79 11.99 -14.67
N ILE A 74 -5.77 12.59 -14.04
CA ILE A 74 -5.42 14.01 -14.17
C ILE A 74 -5.05 14.34 -15.62
N GLU A 75 -4.29 13.48 -16.31
CA GLU A 75 -3.95 13.69 -17.72
C GLU A 75 -5.19 13.76 -18.61
N TYR A 76 -6.16 12.86 -18.39
CA TYR A 76 -7.42 12.91 -19.13
C TYR A 76 -8.21 14.18 -18.84
N TYR A 77 -8.31 14.63 -17.57
CA TYR A 77 -8.99 15.88 -17.24
C TYR A 77 -8.28 17.11 -17.83
N LYS A 78 -6.94 17.13 -17.83
CA LYS A 78 -6.15 18.18 -18.50
C LYS A 78 -6.43 18.21 -20.01
N LYS A 79 -6.49 17.04 -20.67
CA LYS A 79 -6.76 16.92 -22.12
C LYS A 79 -8.10 17.54 -22.54
N ILE A 80 -9.06 17.64 -21.62
CA ILE A 80 -10.40 18.19 -21.88
C ILE A 80 -10.66 19.52 -21.14
N ASP A 81 -9.60 20.20 -20.70
CA ASP A 81 -9.63 21.51 -20.04
C ASP A 81 -10.50 21.57 -18.77
N ARG A 82 -10.55 20.48 -18.00
CA ARG A 82 -11.34 20.36 -16.76
C ARG A 82 -10.50 20.65 -15.52
N GLN A 83 -10.03 21.89 -15.39
CA GLN A 83 -9.11 22.29 -14.30
C GLN A 83 -9.68 22.08 -12.90
N LYS A 84 -10.99 22.28 -12.71
CA LYS A 84 -11.65 22.04 -11.41
C LYS A 84 -11.56 20.57 -11.00
N GLU A 85 -11.73 19.67 -11.96
CA GLU A 85 -11.64 18.22 -11.77
C GLU A 85 -10.19 17.77 -11.57
N VAL A 86 -9.23 18.40 -12.26
CA VAL A 86 -7.79 18.21 -11.98
C VAL A 86 -7.50 18.51 -10.51
N SER A 87 -7.86 19.70 -10.02
CA SER A 87 -7.62 20.07 -8.62
C SER A 87 -8.28 19.11 -7.63
N LYS A 88 -9.52 18.68 -7.91
CA LYS A 88 -10.21 17.69 -7.06
C LYS A 88 -9.45 16.35 -7.00
N CYS A 89 -9.03 15.83 -8.15
CA CYS A 89 -8.29 14.57 -8.24
C CYS A 89 -6.95 14.67 -7.49
N THR A 90 -6.23 15.78 -7.66
CA THR A 90 -4.96 16.05 -6.95
C THR A 90 -5.15 16.15 -5.43
N VAL A 91 -6.24 16.75 -4.95
CA VAL A 91 -6.56 16.78 -3.50
C VAL A 91 -6.83 15.37 -2.96
N ILE A 92 -7.62 14.55 -3.66
CA ILE A 92 -7.90 13.17 -3.23
C ILE A 92 -6.61 12.35 -3.16
N MET A 93 -5.73 12.49 -4.16
CA MET A 93 -4.40 11.88 -4.16
C MET A 93 -3.56 12.29 -2.94
N ALA A 94 -3.56 13.58 -2.56
CA ALA A 94 -2.84 14.01 -1.35
C ALA A 94 -3.46 13.43 -0.06
N GLU A 95 -4.79 13.35 0.02
CA GLU A 95 -5.50 12.80 1.18
C GLU A 95 -5.33 11.28 1.32
N SER A 96 -5.11 10.54 0.23
CA SER A 96 -4.80 9.10 0.31
C SER A 96 -3.47 8.85 1.02
N TYR A 97 -2.43 9.64 0.72
CA TYR A 97 -1.15 9.60 1.43
C TYR A 97 -1.29 9.94 2.92
N ILE A 98 -2.05 10.98 3.26
CA ILE A 98 -2.30 11.35 4.66
C ILE A 98 -3.03 10.21 5.40
N THR A 99 -4.02 9.62 4.75
CA THR A 99 -4.79 8.51 5.31
C THR A 99 -3.90 7.29 5.55
N ALA A 100 -3.04 6.95 4.60
CA ALA A 100 -2.06 5.89 4.76
C ALA A 100 -1.07 6.19 5.90
N ALA A 101 -0.55 7.41 5.99
CA ALA A 101 0.37 7.83 7.05
C ALA A 101 -0.23 7.64 8.45
N LYS A 102 -1.50 8.03 8.65
CA LYS A 102 -2.21 7.88 9.95
C LYS A 102 -2.35 6.41 10.38
N LYS A 103 -2.39 5.47 9.44
CA LYS A 103 -2.45 4.03 9.73
C LYS A 103 -1.10 3.46 10.20
N LEU A 104 0.00 4.20 10.04
CA LEU A 104 1.37 3.73 10.28
C LEU A 104 1.94 4.28 11.60
N HIS A 105 1.53 3.72 12.76
CA HIS A 105 1.86 4.30 14.08
C HIS A 105 2.44 3.31 15.11
N ASN A 106 2.94 2.13 14.71
CA ASN A 106 3.29 1.08 15.67
C ASN A 106 4.73 0.53 15.60
N THR A 107 5.54 0.91 14.62
CA THR A 107 6.97 0.52 14.56
C THR A 107 7.81 1.67 14.03
N ARG A 108 9.08 1.77 14.44
CA ARG A 108 10.02 2.81 13.98
C ARG A 108 10.06 2.92 12.45
N GLN A 109 10.13 1.78 11.76
CA GLN A 109 10.08 1.73 10.28
C GLN A 109 8.77 2.32 9.73
N ARG A 110 7.61 1.88 10.24
CA ARG A 110 6.30 2.37 9.78
C ARG A 110 6.14 3.86 10.01
N ILE A 111 6.67 4.37 11.11
CA ILE A 111 6.60 5.79 11.41
C ILE A 111 7.48 6.61 10.44
N ILE A 112 8.64 6.09 10.03
CA ILE A 112 9.46 6.73 8.97
C ILE A 112 8.67 6.81 7.65
N TYR A 113 7.89 5.80 7.29
CA TYR A 113 6.98 5.88 6.14
C TYR A 113 5.84 6.86 6.33
N ALA A 114 5.27 6.96 7.53
CA ALA A 114 4.25 7.96 7.81
C ALA A 114 4.79 9.35 7.49
N ILE A 115 6.04 9.65 7.87
CA ILE A 115 6.71 10.90 7.52
C ILE A 115 6.91 11.02 6.01
N LYS A 116 7.42 9.97 5.33
CA LYS A 116 7.56 9.96 3.86
C LYS A 116 6.25 10.31 3.16
N TYR A 117 5.15 9.68 3.56
CA TYR A 117 3.82 9.91 2.99
C TYR A 117 3.30 11.32 3.25
N LEU A 118 3.49 11.87 4.46
CA LEU A 118 3.13 13.26 4.76
C LEU A 118 3.96 14.26 3.96
N GLN A 119 5.25 13.98 3.74
CA GLN A 119 6.12 14.80 2.89
C GLN A 119 5.66 14.76 1.42
N THR A 120 5.28 13.59 0.91
CA THR A 120 4.70 13.46 -0.44
C THR A 120 3.39 14.24 -0.56
N ALA A 121 2.49 14.13 0.42
CA ALA A 121 1.26 14.92 0.46
C ALA A 121 1.54 16.43 0.48
N ASN A 122 2.59 16.89 1.18
CA ASN A 122 3.01 18.29 1.17
C ASN A 122 3.47 18.76 -0.21
N LYS A 123 4.29 17.97 -0.92
CA LYS A 123 4.70 18.29 -2.30
C LYS A 123 3.49 18.46 -3.22
N ILE A 124 2.46 17.63 -3.05
CA ILE A 124 1.21 17.75 -3.80
C ILE A 124 0.45 19.02 -3.41
N TYR A 125 0.35 19.33 -2.11
CA TYR A 125 -0.32 20.55 -1.64
C TYR A 125 0.44 21.84 -1.98
N GLU A 126 1.76 21.80 -2.15
CA GLU A 126 2.56 22.90 -2.68
C GLU A 126 2.13 23.26 -4.11
N GLN A 127 1.94 22.26 -4.97
CA GLN A 127 1.42 22.45 -6.33
C GLN A 127 0.03 23.07 -6.34
N LEU A 128 -0.79 22.76 -5.31
CA LEU A 128 -2.12 23.32 -5.11
C LEU A 128 -2.12 24.66 -4.33
N GLN A 129 -0.96 25.14 -3.90
CA GLN A 129 -0.80 26.33 -3.05
C GLN A 129 -1.61 26.29 -1.74
N ASN A 130 -1.87 25.10 -1.19
CA ASN A 130 -2.67 24.91 0.03
C ASN A 130 -1.80 24.93 1.29
N LYS A 131 -1.43 26.14 1.74
CA LYS A 131 -0.55 26.34 2.90
C LYS A 131 -1.12 25.78 4.21
N ASP A 132 -2.43 25.82 4.40
CA ASP A 132 -3.06 25.35 5.63
C ASP A 132 -2.88 23.84 5.80
N LYS A 133 -3.08 23.07 4.73
CA LYS A 133 -2.83 21.61 4.74
C LYS A 133 -1.35 21.28 4.93
N ILE A 134 -0.45 22.04 4.31
CA ILE A 134 1.00 21.86 4.52
C ILE A 134 1.34 22.06 6.00
N ASN A 135 0.85 23.14 6.62
CA ASN A 135 1.10 23.43 8.04
C ASN A 135 0.53 22.34 8.96
N GLN A 136 -0.67 21.83 8.68
CA GLN A 136 -1.26 20.71 9.44
C GLN A 136 -0.39 19.45 9.36
N ASN A 137 0.09 19.09 8.16
CA ASN A 137 0.96 17.94 7.97
C ASN A 137 2.33 18.13 8.64
N LEU A 138 2.89 19.34 8.60
CA LEU A 138 4.15 19.66 9.29
C LEU A 138 4.02 19.51 10.82
N GLN A 139 2.91 19.96 11.40
CA GLN A 139 2.63 19.74 12.83
C GLN A 139 2.53 18.24 13.17
N LEU A 140 1.90 17.45 12.28
CA LEU A 140 1.82 16.00 12.46
C LEU A 140 3.19 15.33 12.36
N ILE A 141 4.04 15.74 11.41
CA ILE A 141 5.43 15.27 11.31
C ILE A 141 6.19 15.60 12.60
N GLU A 142 6.08 16.83 13.12
CA GLU A 142 6.78 17.24 14.34
C GLU A 142 6.33 16.40 15.56
N LEU A 143 5.03 16.14 15.68
CA LEU A 143 4.49 15.28 16.73
C LEU A 143 5.08 13.87 16.65
N ILE A 144 5.04 13.28 15.45
CA ILE A 144 5.60 11.95 15.17
C ILE A 144 7.09 11.90 15.52
N GLN A 145 7.87 12.92 15.14
CA GLN A 145 9.30 12.99 15.43
C GLN A 145 9.59 12.99 16.93
N LYS A 146 8.80 13.74 17.71
CA LYS A 146 8.89 13.75 19.18
C LYS A 146 8.56 12.39 19.78
N GLU A 147 7.59 11.67 19.24
CA GLU A 147 7.19 10.35 19.76
C GLU A 147 8.27 9.27 19.56
N ILE A 148 8.99 9.27 18.44
CA ILE A 148 10.06 8.30 18.20
C ILE A 148 11.37 8.71 18.91
N GLY A 149 11.51 9.98 19.27
CA GLY A 149 12.75 10.52 19.84
C GLY A 149 13.90 10.58 18.83
N LEU A 150 13.60 10.66 17.53
CA LEU A 150 14.61 10.80 16.48
C LEU A 150 14.69 12.24 15.98
N PRO A 151 15.90 12.81 15.86
CA PRO A 151 16.08 14.12 15.28
C PRO A 151 15.69 14.11 13.78
N LYS A 152 15.28 15.27 13.28
CA LYS A 152 14.81 15.45 11.90
C LYS A 152 15.89 15.05 10.88
N GLU A 153 17.14 15.33 11.20
CA GLU A 153 18.31 15.05 10.37
C GLU A 153 18.46 13.55 10.16
N GLU A 154 18.32 12.74 11.21
CA GLU A 154 18.45 11.28 11.14
C GLU A 154 17.34 10.66 10.29
N ILE A 155 16.10 11.15 10.41
CA ILE A 155 14.98 10.69 9.57
C ILE A 155 15.22 11.05 8.10
N THR A 156 15.74 12.25 7.84
CA THR A 156 16.06 12.69 6.48
C THR A 156 17.15 11.80 5.88
N SER A 157 18.23 11.54 6.63
CA SER A 157 19.28 10.62 6.20
C SER A 157 18.76 9.20 5.94
N ILE A 158 17.87 8.67 6.78
CA ILE A 158 17.28 7.33 6.55
C ILE A 158 16.43 7.31 5.27
N LEU A 159 15.64 8.35 5.01
CA LEU A 159 14.81 8.45 3.81
C LEU A 159 15.64 8.65 2.53
N GLU A 160 16.77 9.37 2.63
CA GLU A 160 17.71 9.55 1.52
C GLU A 160 18.53 8.29 1.24
N GLU A 161 18.94 7.57 2.28
CA GLU A 161 19.72 6.35 2.17
C GLU A 161 18.89 5.16 1.68
N PHE A 162 17.61 5.11 2.07
CA PHE A 162 16.69 4.03 1.72
C PHE A 162 15.38 4.58 1.13
N PRO A 163 15.40 5.14 -0.09
CA PRO A 163 14.19 5.68 -0.73
C PRO A 163 13.14 4.59 -1.03
N GLU A 164 13.62 3.35 -1.23
CA GLU A 164 12.84 2.13 -1.43
C GLU A 164 12.91 1.22 -0.21
N LEU A 165 12.80 1.77 1.02
CA LEU A 165 12.47 0.87 2.14
C LEU A 165 11.31 -0.03 1.66
N PRO A 166 11.37 -1.35 1.87
CA PRO A 166 10.27 -2.23 1.54
C PRO A 166 9.18 -1.97 2.57
N LEU A 167 8.03 -1.45 2.14
CA LEU A 167 6.88 -1.40 3.02
C LEU A 167 6.64 -2.88 3.36
N ILE A 168 6.71 -3.27 4.63
CA ILE A 168 6.19 -4.57 5.03
C ILE A 168 4.68 -4.44 4.83
N ARG A 169 4.25 -4.61 3.58
CA ARG A 169 2.85 -4.79 3.21
C ARG A 169 2.35 -5.90 4.12
N LYS A 170 1.12 -5.78 4.62
CA LYS A 170 0.41 -7.01 4.98
C LYS A 170 0.61 -7.95 3.77
N PRO A 171 1.07 -9.20 3.96
CA PRO A 171 1.16 -10.11 2.83
C PRO A 171 -0.15 -10.01 2.06
N GLU A 172 -0.07 -9.80 0.75
CA GLU A 172 -1.20 -9.98 -0.13
C GLU A 172 -1.84 -11.27 0.33
N ILE A 173 -3.05 -11.17 0.85
CA ILE A 173 -3.86 -12.35 1.05
C ILE A 173 -4.04 -12.83 -0.39
N LEU A 174 -3.19 -13.76 -0.83
CA LEU A 174 -3.63 -14.77 -1.76
C LEU A 174 -4.85 -15.33 -1.06
N GLU A 175 -6.02 -14.79 -1.38
CA GLU A 175 -7.31 -15.35 -1.02
C GLU A 175 -7.28 -16.72 -1.65
N THR A 176 -6.74 -17.69 -0.92
CA THR A 176 -6.69 -19.07 -1.34
C THR A 176 -8.13 -19.46 -1.59
N ARG A 177 -8.36 -20.35 -2.55
CA ARG A 177 -9.68 -20.95 -2.79
C ARG A 177 -10.37 -21.39 -1.49
N GLU A 178 -9.58 -21.80 -0.50
CA GLU A 178 -10.01 -22.18 0.84
C GLU A 178 -10.64 -21.01 1.64
N PHE A 179 -10.12 -19.78 1.53
CA PHE A 179 -10.66 -18.60 2.20
C PHE A 179 -11.96 -18.10 1.55
N GLU A 180 -12.04 -18.13 0.21
CA GLU A 180 -13.30 -17.86 -0.52
C GLU A 180 -14.35 -18.95 -0.24
N GLU A 181 -13.95 -20.23 -0.16
CA GLU A 181 -14.83 -21.33 0.23
C GLU A 181 -15.33 -21.19 1.68
N LEU A 182 -14.49 -20.74 2.61
CA LEU A 182 -14.89 -20.45 3.99
C LEU A 182 -15.86 -19.27 4.08
N LYS A 183 -15.67 -18.24 3.25
CA LYS A 183 -16.57 -17.08 3.16
C LYS A 183 -17.92 -17.49 2.56
N LYS A 184 -17.93 -18.28 1.49
CA LYS A 184 -19.13 -18.93 0.92
C LYS A 184 -19.83 -19.82 1.95
N GLN A 185 -19.07 -20.63 2.71
CA GLN A 185 -19.63 -21.45 3.77
C GLN A 185 -20.22 -20.59 4.91
N ARG A 186 -19.64 -19.43 5.24
CA ARG A 186 -20.21 -18.49 6.23
C ARG A 186 -21.50 -17.85 5.73
N GLU A 187 -21.58 -17.50 4.45
CA GLU A 187 -22.80 -16.97 3.81
C GLU A 187 -23.91 -18.01 3.70
N GLU A 188 -23.56 -19.29 3.54
CA GLU A 188 -24.53 -20.41 3.52
C GLU A 188 -24.93 -20.91 4.93
N LYS A 189 -24.12 -20.66 5.98
CA LYS A 189 -24.30 -21.24 7.33
C LYS A 189 -24.95 -20.31 8.36
N GLY A 190 -26.19 -19.91 8.10
CA GLY A 190 -27.07 -19.36 9.14
C GLY A 190 -27.51 -20.34 10.24
N LYS A 191 -26.91 -21.55 10.35
CA LYS A 191 -27.37 -22.65 11.24
C LYS A 191 -26.27 -23.60 11.74
N LEU A 192 -25.11 -23.10 12.19
CA LEU A 192 -24.13 -23.95 12.89
C LEU A 192 -24.54 -24.16 14.36
N ASP A 193 -24.46 -25.40 14.85
CA ASP A 193 -24.63 -25.71 16.27
C ASP A 193 -23.43 -25.23 17.10
N ASP A 194 -23.58 -25.16 18.43
CA ASP A 194 -22.55 -24.59 19.33
C ASP A 194 -21.22 -25.35 19.28
N LYS A 195 -21.25 -26.65 18.96
CA LYS A 195 -20.06 -27.51 18.88
C LYS A 195 -19.27 -27.21 17.61
N GLU A 196 -19.96 -26.97 16.50
CA GLU A 196 -19.32 -26.59 15.23
C GLU A 196 -18.79 -25.14 15.27
N ARG A 197 -19.45 -24.23 15.99
CA ARG A 197 -18.93 -22.87 16.24
C ARG A 197 -17.64 -22.88 17.04
N GLU A 198 -17.56 -23.71 18.08
CA GLU A 198 -16.33 -23.83 18.87
C GLU A 198 -15.18 -24.42 18.07
N LYS A 199 -15.45 -25.41 17.22
CA LYS A 199 -14.46 -25.98 16.29
C LYS A 199 -13.97 -24.95 15.27
N ALA A 200 -14.86 -24.10 14.74
CA ALA A 200 -14.49 -23.03 13.82
C ALA A 200 -13.62 -21.95 14.49
N LYS A 201 -13.94 -21.56 15.73
CA LYS A 201 -13.10 -20.62 16.51
C LYS A 201 -11.69 -21.17 16.75
N LYS A 202 -11.57 -22.44 17.13
CA LYS A 202 -10.27 -23.10 17.31
C LYS A 202 -9.46 -23.16 16.00
N LEU A 203 -10.13 -23.31 14.85
CA LEU A 203 -9.47 -23.29 13.54
C LEU A 203 -8.98 -21.88 13.18
N GLU A 204 -9.80 -20.85 13.40
CA GLU A 204 -9.46 -19.44 13.16
C GLU A 204 -8.30 -18.97 14.05
N GLU A 205 -8.27 -19.39 15.32
CA GLU A 205 -7.11 -19.14 16.20
C GLU A 205 -5.85 -19.84 15.71
N LYS A 206 -5.94 -21.08 15.20
CA LYS A 206 -4.79 -21.80 14.62
C LYS A 206 -4.25 -21.11 13.37
N GLU A 207 -5.12 -20.65 12.47
CA GLU A 207 -4.72 -19.93 11.27
C GLU A 207 -4.06 -18.60 11.61
N LYS A 208 -4.59 -17.85 12.58
CA LYS A 208 -4.01 -16.59 13.04
C LYS A 208 -2.61 -16.79 13.62
N VAL A 209 -2.39 -17.86 14.40
CA VAL A 209 -1.06 -18.20 14.92
C VAL A 209 -0.10 -18.58 13.78
N LYS A 210 -0.57 -19.34 12.78
CA LYS A 210 0.24 -19.68 11.60
C LYS A 210 0.61 -18.43 10.78
N GLU A 211 -0.30 -17.49 10.65
CA GLU A 211 -0.09 -16.20 9.99
C GLU A 211 0.97 -15.36 10.74
N ASP A 212 0.86 -15.27 12.07
CA ASP A 212 1.83 -14.55 12.89
C ASP A 212 3.23 -15.20 12.83
N MET A 213 3.32 -16.52 12.72
CA MET A 213 4.58 -17.22 12.47
C MET A 213 5.18 -16.90 11.10
N LEU A 214 4.36 -16.86 10.05
CA LEU A 214 4.84 -16.52 8.71
C LEU A 214 5.39 -15.10 8.65
N LYS A 215 4.67 -14.14 9.25
CA LYS A 215 5.13 -12.74 9.40
C LYS A 215 6.43 -12.65 10.18
N LYS A 216 6.55 -13.41 11.27
CA LYS A 216 7.79 -13.45 12.05
C LYS A 216 8.93 -14.00 11.18
N LYS A 217 8.72 -15.07 10.41
CA LYS A 217 9.73 -15.63 9.51
C LYS A 217 10.17 -14.65 8.41
N GLU A 218 9.23 -13.99 7.72
CA GLU A 218 9.55 -12.98 6.71
C GLU A 218 10.33 -11.79 7.30
N TYR A 219 9.97 -11.37 8.52
CA TYR A 219 10.72 -10.33 9.24
C TYR A 219 12.17 -10.76 9.50
N LEU A 220 12.39 -12.03 9.87
CA LEU A 220 13.73 -12.57 10.11
C LEU A 220 14.57 -12.63 8.84
N GLU A 221 14.01 -13.07 7.72
CA GLU A 221 14.72 -13.12 6.45
C GLU A 221 15.16 -11.71 6.02
N LYS A 222 14.27 -10.72 6.14
CA LYS A 222 14.61 -9.31 5.85
C LYS A 222 15.63 -8.72 6.82
N LYS A 223 15.56 -9.07 8.12
CA LYS A 223 16.55 -8.66 9.13
C LYS A 223 17.93 -9.21 8.76
N GLN A 224 18.04 -10.49 8.39
CA GLN A 224 19.31 -11.09 7.96
C GLN A 224 19.87 -10.44 6.68
N GLU A 225 19.01 -10.08 5.72
CA GLU A 225 19.45 -9.34 4.52
C GLU A 225 19.98 -7.95 4.87
N TYR A 226 19.30 -7.23 5.76
CA TYR A 226 19.75 -5.94 6.26
C TYR A 226 21.10 -6.04 6.98
N GLU A 227 21.27 -7.02 7.87
CA GLU A 227 22.52 -7.24 8.59
C GLU A 227 23.68 -7.55 7.64
N LYS A 228 23.44 -8.38 6.61
CA LYS A 228 24.43 -8.63 5.54
C LYS A 228 24.80 -7.35 4.80
N ALA A 229 23.82 -6.50 4.49
CA ALA A 229 24.04 -5.21 3.83
C ALA A 229 24.87 -4.25 4.71
N VAL A 230 24.58 -4.19 6.01
CA VAL A 230 25.34 -3.38 6.98
C VAL A 230 26.79 -3.85 7.08
N VAL A 231 27.04 -5.17 7.19
CA VAL A 231 28.41 -5.71 7.23
C VAL A 231 29.17 -5.39 5.94
N GLN A 232 28.53 -5.52 4.77
CA GLN A 232 29.15 -5.13 3.50
C GLN A 232 29.46 -3.63 3.43
N LYS A 233 28.60 -2.79 4.01
CA LYS A 233 28.81 -1.34 4.09
C LYS A 233 30.00 -0.99 4.98
N LEU A 234 30.08 -1.56 6.18
CA LEU A 234 31.21 -1.34 7.11
C LEU A 234 32.56 -1.73 6.47
N VAL A 235 32.58 -2.81 5.69
CA VAL A 235 33.77 -3.21 4.91
C VAL A 235 34.14 -2.16 3.86
N LYS A 236 33.17 -1.62 3.12
CA LYS A 236 33.41 -0.57 2.10
C LYS A 236 33.90 0.74 2.72
N GLU A 237 33.48 1.06 3.94
CA GLU A 237 33.86 2.26 4.67
C GLU A 237 35.23 2.16 5.35
N GLY A 238 35.94 1.03 5.19
CA GLY A 238 37.28 0.85 5.74
C GLY A 238 37.32 0.68 7.27
N LYS A 239 36.19 0.24 7.86
CA LYS A 239 36.12 -0.07 9.30
C LYS A 239 37.15 -1.12 9.68
N SER A 240 37.69 -1.01 10.90
CA SER A 240 38.76 -1.91 11.34
C SER A 240 38.26 -3.35 11.44
N ALA A 241 39.18 -4.30 11.27
CA ALA A 241 38.85 -5.71 11.42
C ALA A 241 38.30 -6.03 12.82
N GLU A 242 38.68 -5.27 13.84
CA GLU A 242 38.17 -5.41 15.21
C GLU A 242 36.72 -4.91 15.35
N GLU A 243 36.37 -3.76 14.75
CA GLU A 243 34.99 -3.24 14.74
C GLU A 243 34.04 -4.25 14.05
N ILE A 244 34.47 -4.80 12.91
CA ILE A 244 33.69 -5.81 12.17
C ILE A 244 33.57 -7.10 12.99
N LYS A 245 34.62 -7.51 13.70
CA LYS A 245 34.62 -8.72 14.54
C LYS A 245 33.69 -8.57 15.74
N GLN A 246 33.65 -7.40 16.37
CA GLN A 246 32.76 -7.13 17.48
C GLN A 246 31.29 -7.09 17.03
N PHE A 247 31.01 -6.44 15.89
CA PHE A 247 29.66 -6.41 15.32
C PHE A 247 29.15 -7.82 14.96
N LYS A 248 30.02 -8.68 14.39
CA LYS A 248 29.69 -10.09 14.12
C LYS A 248 29.41 -10.90 15.39
N LYS A 249 30.07 -10.56 16.50
CA LYS A 249 29.86 -11.24 17.78
C LYS A 249 28.51 -10.86 18.39
N GLU A 250 28.18 -9.57 18.41
CA GLU A 250 26.89 -9.07 18.88
C GLU A 250 25.72 -9.65 18.04
N LEU A 251 25.92 -9.78 16.72
CA LEU A 251 24.98 -10.47 15.84
C LEU A 251 24.77 -11.93 16.21
N ALA A 252 25.84 -12.67 16.48
CA ALA A 252 25.75 -14.09 16.84
C ALA A 252 25.02 -14.31 18.17
N GLU A 253 25.23 -13.42 19.16
CA GLU A 253 24.53 -13.46 20.45
C GLU A 253 23.02 -13.20 20.27
N LEU A 254 22.64 -12.25 19.41
CA LEU A 254 21.24 -11.99 19.07
C LEU A 254 20.58 -13.16 18.31
N GLU A 255 21.28 -13.79 17.37
CA GLU A 255 20.79 -14.98 16.66
C GLU A 255 20.53 -16.16 17.62
N GLU A 256 21.34 -16.31 18.66
CA GLU A 256 21.21 -17.39 19.64
C GLU A 256 20.02 -17.15 20.59
N GLU A 257 19.85 -15.92 21.08
CA GLU A 257 18.67 -15.52 21.86
C GLU A 257 17.38 -15.71 21.07
N GLU A 258 17.41 -15.39 19.77
CA GLU A 258 16.27 -15.51 18.86
C GLU A 258 15.90 -16.98 18.57
N LYS A 259 16.89 -17.85 18.36
CA LYS A 259 16.66 -19.31 18.27
C LYS A 259 16.04 -19.87 19.54
N SER A 260 16.48 -19.41 20.70
CA SER A 260 15.92 -19.79 21.99
C SER A 260 14.44 -19.39 22.11
N GLN A 261 14.10 -18.15 21.72
CA GLN A 261 12.71 -17.67 21.71
C GLN A 261 11.81 -18.47 20.75
N MET A 262 12.31 -18.83 19.56
CA MET A 262 11.57 -19.66 18.60
C MET A 262 11.33 -21.07 19.14
N ALA A 263 12.35 -21.69 19.76
CA ALA A 263 12.21 -23.01 20.38
C ALA A 263 11.20 -23.00 21.54
N ALA A 264 11.19 -21.95 22.37
CA ALA A 264 10.21 -21.79 23.45
C ALA A 264 8.77 -21.66 22.91
N LEU A 265 8.59 -20.95 21.80
CA LEU A 265 7.29 -20.80 21.14
C LEU A 265 6.80 -22.14 20.56
N ASP A 266 7.67 -22.90 19.90
CA ASP A 266 7.36 -24.23 19.36
C ASP A 266 6.93 -25.20 20.47
N GLN A 267 7.57 -25.13 21.64
CA GLN A 267 7.18 -25.93 22.81
C GLN A 267 5.80 -25.54 23.36
N LEU A 268 5.46 -24.24 23.37
CA LEU A 268 4.13 -23.78 23.77
C LEU A 268 3.03 -24.24 22.81
N MET A 269 3.34 -24.36 21.53
CA MET A 269 2.40 -24.87 20.52
C MET A 269 2.12 -26.35 20.70
N LYS A 270 3.16 -27.17 20.91
CA LYS A 270 3.00 -28.60 21.17
C LYS A 270 2.15 -28.87 22.41
N LYS A 271 2.30 -28.06 23.47
CA LYS A 271 1.49 -28.15 24.70
C LYS A 271 0.01 -27.78 24.52
N LYS A 272 -0.37 -27.09 23.44
CA LYS A 272 -1.77 -26.75 23.13
C LYS A 272 -2.44 -27.80 22.22
N GLU A 273 -1.69 -28.78 21.73
CA GLU A 273 -2.19 -29.88 20.91
C GLU A 273 -2.54 -31.13 21.74
N GLU A 274 -2.05 -31.21 22.98
CA GLU A 274 -2.43 -32.19 24.02
C GLU A 274 -3.67 -31.73 24.80
#